data_AF-A0A023BU71-F1
#
_entry.id   AF-A0A023BU71-F1
#
_cell.length_a   1.000
_cell.length_b   1.000
_cell.length_c   1.000
_cell.angle_alpha   90.00
_cell.angle_beta   90.00
_cell.angle_gamma   90.00
#
_symmetry.space_group_name_H-M   'P 1'
#
loop_
_entity.id
_entity.type
_entity.pdbx_description
1 polymer ?
#
loop_
_entity_poly.entity_id
_entity_poly.type
_entity_poly.pdbx_seq_one_letter_code
_entity_poly.pdbx_strand_id
1 'polypeptide(L)'
;MENSIKPKSFWKRPEGKTGMLFMGLLGAGGLYGLYKVLPFLITIVENTLYLGILLAVLGALIYIVLDPKMRNLIFYMYKSFMRWLTGIFIQIDPIGILKSYIDDLKDNLKKMNKQIAVLKGQMKRLQQIMYDNKKSINNNLKLASAAKEKDKKGIMILKSRKAGRLKESNMKLDELYKKMEILYRVLVKMYENSEILLEDIEDQVMVKEQERKAVRAGHSAMKSAMNIIAGNNDKKEMFDRALEAIADDVSMKIGEMERFMEMSTSFMDSIDLQNGIFEEEGLELLEKWENEGVSLILGNQKDLLVHDQHSVDLDAPIVKQKHQNNQYSDLFNFED
;
A
#
# COMPACT_ATOMS: atom_id res chain seq x y z
N MET A 1 5.54 23.35 3.11
CA MET A 1 5.77 23.48 1.66
C MET A 1 4.50 23.06 0.95
N GLU A 2 3.81 24.00 0.32
CA GLU A 2 2.58 23.80 -0.45
C GLU A 2 2.90 23.01 -1.73
N ASN A 3 2.72 21.69 -1.71
CA ASN A 3 2.74 20.90 -2.94
C ASN A 3 1.41 21.11 -3.66
N SER A 4 1.37 22.11 -4.53
CA SER A 4 0.29 22.31 -5.49
C SER A 4 0.15 21.05 -6.36
N ILE A 5 -0.87 20.24 -6.05
CA ILE A 5 -1.21 19.02 -6.76
C ILE A 5 -1.59 19.39 -8.20
N LYS A 6 -0.64 19.27 -9.13
CA LYS A 6 -0.89 19.53 -10.56
C LYS A 6 -1.91 18.51 -11.09
N PRO A 7 -2.99 18.94 -11.75
CA PRO A 7 -4.02 18.04 -12.23
C PRO A 7 -3.45 17.04 -13.24
N LYS A 8 -3.70 15.74 -13.02
CA LYS A 8 -3.31 14.66 -13.94
C LYS A 8 -3.94 14.90 -15.33
N SER A 9 -3.12 14.81 -16.39
CA SER A 9 -3.54 14.91 -17.79
C SER A 9 -4.62 13.87 -18.14
N PHE A 10 -5.57 14.24 -19.01
CA PHE A 10 -6.72 13.41 -19.39
C PHE A 10 -6.33 11.99 -19.82
N TRP A 11 -5.25 11.84 -20.58
CA TRP A 11 -4.75 10.55 -21.07
C TRP A 11 -4.17 9.63 -19.99
N LYS A 12 -3.83 10.16 -18.81
CA LYS A 12 -3.35 9.37 -17.66
C LYS A 12 -4.47 8.84 -16.79
N ARG A 13 -5.69 9.35 -16.95
CA ARG A 13 -6.87 8.90 -16.21
C ARG A 13 -7.41 7.61 -16.85
N PRO A 14 -8.09 6.74 -16.09
CA PRO A 14 -8.69 5.52 -16.61
C PRO A 14 -9.59 5.80 -17.83
N GLU A 15 -10.31 6.93 -17.82
CA GLU A 15 -11.12 7.44 -18.94
C GLU A 15 -10.34 7.70 -20.24
N GLY A 16 -9.10 8.18 -20.15
CA GLY A 16 -8.24 8.43 -21.31
C GLY A 16 -7.62 7.15 -21.89
N LYS A 17 -7.32 6.16 -21.04
CA LYS A 17 -6.77 4.86 -21.47
C LYS A 17 -7.79 4.03 -22.25
N THR A 18 -9.04 3.95 -21.76
CA THR A 18 -10.14 3.34 -22.50
C THR A 18 -10.46 4.11 -23.79
N GLY A 19 -10.30 5.43 -23.77
CA GLY A 19 -10.44 6.27 -24.96
C GLY A 19 -9.44 5.96 -26.06
N MET A 20 -8.17 5.68 -25.72
CA MET A 20 -7.17 5.30 -26.72
C MET A 20 -7.54 3.99 -27.43
N LEU A 21 -8.00 2.99 -26.68
CA LEU A 21 -8.44 1.70 -27.24
C LEU A 21 -9.69 1.86 -28.12
N PHE A 22 -10.65 2.68 -27.68
CA PHE A 22 -11.88 2.95 -28.42
C PHE A 22 -11.62 3.76 -29.70
N MET A 23 -10.70 4.74 -29.67
CA MET A 23 -10.24 5.43 -30.89
C MET A 23 -9.55 4.47 -31.87
N GLY A 24 -8.73 3.55 -31.37
CA GLY A 24 -8.10 2.52 -32.20
C GLY A 24 -9.13 1.61 -32.87
N LEU A 25 -10.15 1.18 -32.13
CA LEU A 25 -11.27 0.39 -32.65
C LEU A 25 -12.15 1.18 -33.62
N LEU A 26 -12.45 2.45 -33.35
CA LEU A 26 -13.17 3.33 -34.27
C LEU A 26 -12.38 3.59 -35.56
N GLY A 27 -11.06 3.77 -35.46
CA GLY A 27 -10.18 3.90 -36.61
C GLY A 27 -10.15 2.64 -37.47
N ALA A 28 -10.00 1.47 -36.83
CA ALA A 28 -10.01 0.18 -37.52
C ALA A 28 -11.39 -0.14 -38.13
N GLY A 29 -12.48 0.12 -37.38
CA GLY A 29 -13.85 -0.03 -37.85
C GLY A 29 -14.22 0.96 -38.96
N GLY A 30 -13.70 2.18 -38.90
CA GLY A 30 -13.83 3.19 -39.94
C GLY A 30 -13.15 2.76 -41.24
N LEU A 31 -11.91 2.27 -41.17
CA LEU A 31 -11.18 1.73 -42.32
C LEU A 31 -11.86 0.49 -42.93
N TYR A 32 -12.36 -0.42 -42.09
CA TYR A 32 -13.10 -1.60 -42.54
C TYR A 32 -14.46 -1.25 -43.16
N GLY A 33 -15.17 -0.26 -42.60
CA GLY A 33 -16.40 0.27 -43.18
C GLY A 33 -16.16 0.94 -44.53
N LEU A 34 -15.08 1.70 -44.67
CA LEU A 34 -14.66 2.33 -45.92
C LEU A 34 -14.32 1.29 -47.00
N TYR A 35 -13.65 0.19 -46.61
CA TYR A 35 -13.39 -0.96 -47.47
C TYR A 35 -14.67 -1.64 -47.99
N LYS A 36 -15.72 -1.76 -47.17
CA LYS A 36 -17.02 -2.31 -47.59
C LYS A 36 -17.87 -1.37 -48.44
N VAL A 37 -17.71 -0.06 -48.27
CA VAL A 37 -18.49 0.97 -48.98
C VAL A 37 -17.83 1.37 -50.31
N LEU A 38 -16.53 1.10 -50.48
CA LEU A 38 -15.75 1.29 -51.72
C LEU A 38 -16.45 0.82 -53.02
N PRO A 39 -17.05 -0.38 -53.09
CA PRO A 39 -17.78 -0.83 -54.29
C PRO A 39 -19.02 0.02 -54.62
N PHE A 40 -19.71 0.52 -53.59
CA PHE A 40 -20.89 1.38 -53.72
C PHE A 40 -20.50 2.82 -54.11
N LEU A 41 -19.35 3.31 -53.64
CA LEU A 41 -18.80 4.60 -54.05
C LEU A 41 -18.49 4.63 -55.55
N ILE A 42 -18.00 3.53 -56.12
CA ILE A 42 -17.75 3.41 -57.57
C ILE A 42 -19.04 3.58 -58.37
N THR A 43 -20.16 2.99 -57.92
CA THR A 43 -21.47 3.11 -58.58
C THR A 43 -22.11 4.51 -58.44
N ILE A 44 -21.77 5.27 -57.38
CA ILE A 44 -22.28 6.62 -57.14
C ILE A 44 -21.57 7.65 -58.05
N VAL A 45 -20.29 7.43 -58.35
CA VAL A 45 -19.49 8.33 -59.22
C VAL A 45 -20.00 8.34 -60.67
N GLU A 46 -20.71 7.30 -61.11
CA GLU A 46 -21.30 7.22 -62.46
C GLU A 46 -22.42 8.25 -62.69
N ASN A 47 -22.99 8.82 -61.63
CA ASN A 47 -24.06 9.81 -61.72
C ASN A 47 -23.62 11.16 -61.15
N THR A 48 -23.61 12.18 -62.02
CA THR A 48 -23.13 13.54 -61.72
C THR A 48 -23.81 14.19 -60.51
N LEU A 49 -25.09 13.88 -60.24
CA LEU A 49 -25.81 14.41 -59.09
C LEU A 49 -25.30 13.81 -57.76
N TYR A 50 -25.13 12.49 -57.73
CA TYR A 50 -24.65 11.79 -56.54
C TYR A 50 -23.16 12.06 -56.27
N LEU A 51 -22.36 12.26 -57.33
CA LEU A 51 -20.98 12.73 -57.22
C LEU A 51 -20.89 14.10 -56.52
N GLY A 52 -21.78 15.03 -56.89
CA GLY A 52 -21.83 16.36 -56.25
C GLY A 52 -22.14 16.29 -54.75
N ILE A 53 -23.11 15.44 -54.35
CA ILE A 53 -23.46 15.21 -52.95
C ILE A 53 -22.29 14.57 -52.20
N LEU A 54 -21.62 13.58 -52.81
CA LEU A 54 -20.47 12.92 -52.22
C LEU A 54 -19.31 13.89 -51.97
N LEU A 55 -18.98 14.74 -52.95
CA LEU A 55 -17.93 15.75 -52.80
C LEU A 55 -18.28 16.80 -51.75
N ALA A 56 -19.56 17.18 -51.60
CA ALA A 56 -20.00 18.08 -50.54
C ALA A 56 -19.83 17.47 -49.14
N VAL A 57 -20.17 16.19 -48.97
CA VAL A 57 -19.94 15.46 -47.71
C VAL A 57 -18.45 15.31 -47.41
N LEU A 58 -17.64 14.99 -48.42
CA LEU A 58 -16.18 14.88 -48.28
C LEU A 58 -15.55 16.22 -47.91
N GLY A 59 -16.00 17.31 -48.55
CA GLY A 59 -15.59 18.68 -48.21
C GLY A 59 -15.96 19.08 -46.78
N ALA A 60 -17.16 18.71 -46.32
CA ALA A 60 -17.57 18.94 -44.94
C ALA A 60 -16.71 18.17 -43.93
N LEU A 61 -16.36 16.91 -44.23
CA LEU A 61 -15.47 16.10 -43.40
C LEU A 61 -14.05 16.67 -43.35
N ILE A 62 -13.51 17.14 -44.49
CA ILE A 62 -12.20 17.80 -44.55
C ILE A 62 -12.22 19.10 -43.73
N TYR A 63 -13.28 19.90 -43.83
CA TYR A 63 -13.44 21.14 -43.06
C TYR A 63 -13.44 20.88 -41.55
N ILE A 64 -14.11 19.80 -41.10
CA ILE A 64 -14.14 19.37 -39.71
C ILE A 64 -12.73 19.03 -39.17
N VAL A 65 -11.86 18.43 -40.00
CA VAL A 65 -10.50 18.01 -39.60
C VAL A 65 -9.52 19.18 -39.63
N LEU A 66 -9.63 20.07 -40.62
CA LEU A 66 -8.71 21.21 -40.78
C LEU A 66 -9.02 22.39 -39.86
N ASP A 67 -10.29 22.67 -39.55
CA ASP A 67 -10.65 23.82 -38.72
C ASP A 67 -10.34 23.54 -37.23
N PRO A 68 -9.43 24.31 -36.59
CA PRO A 68 -9.05 24.12 -35.19
C PRO A 68 -10.23 24.29 -34.22
N LYS A 69 -11.26 25.06 -34.57
CA LYS A 69 -12.46 25.24 -33.73
C LYS A 69 -13.34 23.99 -33.74
N MET A 70 -13.55 23.41 -34.91
CA MET A 70 -14.34 22.18 -35.07
C MET A 70 -13.64 20.97 -34.45
N ARG A 71 -12.31 20.88 -34.60
CA ARG A 71 -11.49 19.86 -33.93
C ARG A 71 -11.60 19.95 -32.41
N ASN A 72 -11.55 21.15 -31.85
CA ASN A 72 -11.73 21.34 -30.41
C ASN A 72 -13.14 20.95 -29.96
N LEU A 73 -14.18 21.34 -30.71
CA LEU A 73 -15.56 20.96 -30.39
C LEU A 73 -15.75 19.44 -30.36
N ILE A 74 -15.26 18.73 -31.37
CA ILE A 74 -15.34 17.25 -31.42
C ILE A 74 -14.49 16.63 -30.31
N PHE A 75 -13.32 17.20 -30.00
CA PHE A 75 -12.52 16.75 -28.87
C PHE A 75 -13.26 16.92 -27.53
N TYR A 76 -13.99 18.03 -27.34
CA TYR A 76 -14.83 18.23 -26.16
C TYR A 76 -16.05 17.30 -26.13
N MET A 77 -16.71 17.07 -27.27
CA MET A 77 -17.80 16.11 -27.40
C MET A 77 -17.33 14.69 -27.09
N TYR A 78 -16.17 14.29 -27.63
CA TYR A 78 -15.51 13.03 -27.35
C TYR A 78 -15.17 12.90 -25.86
N LYS A 79 -14.57 13.94 -25.25
CA LYS A 79 -14.29 13.97 -23.81
C LYS A 79 -15.57 13.82 -22.97
N SER A 80 -16.66 14.47 -23.36
CA SER A 80 -17.94 14.41 -22.66
C SER A 80 -18.60 13.03 -22.78
N PHE A 81 -18.56 12.44 -23.98
CA PHE A 81 -19.07 11.10 -24.25
C PHE A 81 -18.25 10.02 -23.54
N MET A 82 -16.92 10.12 -23.57
CA MET A 82 -16.05 9.20 -22.84
C MET A 82 -16.29 9.30 -21.34
N ARG A 83 -16.50 10.49 -20.79
CA ARG A 83 -16.88 10.68 -19.37
C ARG A 83 -18.23 10.06 -19.03
N TRP A 84 -19.18 10.09 -19.96
CA TRP A 84 -20.47 9.43 -19.80
C TRP A 84 -20.35 7.91 -19.87
N LEU A 85 -19.58 7.39 -20.82
CA LEU A 85 -19.40 5.95 -21.05
C LEU A 85 -18.54 5.29 -19.97
N THR A 86 -17.51 5.98 -19.49
CA THR A 86 -16.74 5.56 -18.30
C THR A 86 -17.58 5.70 -17.04
N GLY A 87 -18.48 6.67 -16.95
CA GLY A 87 -19.46 6.79 -15.87
C GLY A 87 -20.47 5.63 -15.78
N ILE A 88 -20.65 4.85 -16.85
CA ILE A 88 -21.49 3.63 -16.86
C ILE A 88 -20.72 2.41 -16.34
N PHE A 89 -19.41 2.31 -16.61
CA PHE A 89 -18.55 1.21 -16.16
C PHE A 89 -17.78 1.49 -14.86
N ILE A 90 -17.77 2.75 -14.40
CA ILE A 90 -17.06 3.25 -13.22
C ILE A 90 -18.04 4.10 -12.39
N GLN A 91 -19.19 3.54 -12.02
CA GLN A 91 -19.88 3.97 -10.79
C GLN A 91 -19.12 3.37 -9.61
N ILE A 92 -17.87 3.79 -9.42
CA ILE A 92 -17.19 3.45 -8.18
C ILE A 92 -17.72 4.43 -7.15
N ASP A 93 -18.55 3.93 -6.23
CA ASP A 93 -18.88 4.68 -5.03
C ASP A 93 -17.57 4.94 -4.27
N PRO A 94 -17.11 6.21 -4.12
CA PRO A 94 -15.85 6.48 -3.44
C PRO A 94 -15.88 6.00 -1.98
N ILE A 95 -17.06 5.94 -1.36
CA ILE A 95 -17.24 5.33 -0.03
C ILE A 95 -17.05 3.81 -0.10
N GLY A 96 -17.46 3.17 -1.19
CA GLY A 96 -17.26 1.74 -1.42
C GLY A 96 -15.78 1.37 -1.54
N ILE A 97 -14.96 2.21 -2.20
CA ILE A 97 -13.50 2.02 -2.23
C ILE A 97 -12.93 2.10 -0.82
N LEU A 98 -13.29 3.14 -0.06
CA LEU A 98 -12.78 3.34 1.28
C LEU A 98 -13.15 2.19 2.21
N LYS A 99 -14.37 1.64 2.10
CA LYS A 99 -14.79 0.43 2.81
C LYS A 99 -13.96 -0.80 2.42
N SER A 100 -13.66 -0.97 1.13
CA SER A 100 -12.77 -2.05 0.68
C SER A 100 -11.37 -1.91 1.29
N TYR A 101 -10.82 -0.69 1.34
CA TYR A 101 -9.52 -0.46 1.96
C TYR A 101 -9.52 -0.65 3.47
N ILE A 102 -10.62 -0.29 4.17
CA ILE A 102 -10.83 -0.63 5.58
C ILE A 102 -10.78 -2.15 5.78
N ASP A 103 -11.46 -2.91 4.92
CA ASP A 103 -11.47 -4.37 4.99
C ASP A 103 -10.08 -4.96 4.71
N ASP A 104 -9.38 -4.44 3.71
CA ASP A 104 -7.99 -4.83 3.41
C ASP A 104 -7.05 -4.51 4.58
N LEU A 105 -7.21 -3.33 5.20
CA LEU A 105 -6.43 -2.92 6.37
C LEU A 105 -6.69 -3.87 7.56
N LYS A 106 -7.95 -4.23 7.83
CA LYS A 106 -8.32 -5.23 8.86
C LYS A 106 -7.66 -6.57 8.61
N ASP A 107 -7.70 -7.05 7.38
CA ASP A 107 -7.11 -8.35 7.04
C ASP A 107 -5.59 -8.32 7.15
N ASN A 108 -4.96 -7.20 6.80
CA ASN A 108 -3.53 -7.01 7.00
C ASN A 108 -3.13 -6.89 8.46
N LEU A 109 -3.94 -6.24 9.31
CA LEU A 109 -3.75 -6.26 10.78
C LEU A 109 -3.81 -7.69 11.33
N LYS A 110 -4.76 -8.52 10.88
CA LYS A 110 -4.84 -9.95 11.29
C LYS A 110 -3.60 -10.73 10.87
N LYS A 111 -3.12 -10.55 9.63
CA LYS A 111 -1.89 -11.17 9.14
C LYS A 111 -0.67 -10.74 9.96
N MET A 112 -0.55 -9.44 10.24
CA MET A 112 0.52 -8.87 11.04
C MET A 112 0.54 -9.46 12.46
N ASN A 113 -0.61 -9.52 13.13
CA ASN A 113 -0.72 -10.15 14.46
C ASN A 113 -0.26 -11.62 14.45
N LYS A 114 -0.62 -12.37 13.40
CA LYS A 114 -0.15 -13.75 13.22
C LYS A 114 1.37 -13.81 13.06
N GLN A 115 1.96 -12.92 12.27
CA GLN A 115 3.42 -12.85 12.07
C GLN A 115 4.14 -12.47 13.36
N ILE A 116 3.64 -11.51 14.15
CA ILE A 116 4.17 -11.15 15.48
C ILE A 116 4.20 -12.39 16.38
N ALA A 117 3.12 -13.19 16.42
CA ALA A 117 3.06 -14.40 17.22
C ALA A 117 4.08 -15.46 16.77
N VAL A 118 4.25 -15.65 15.47
CA VAL A 118 5.25 -16.58 14.90
C VAL A 118 6.66 -16.12 15.27
N LEU A 119 6.99 -14.85 15.05
CA LEU A 119 8.29 -14.26 15.37
C LEU A 119 8.62 -14.42 16.86
N LYS A 120 7.68 -14.08 17.75
CA LYS A 120 7.81 -14.28 19.20
C LYS A 120 8.09 -15.73 19.57
N GLY A 121 7.43 -16.69 18.92
CA GLY A 121 7.68 -18.13 19.11
C GLY A 121 9.10 -18.53 18.72
N GLN A 122 9.60 -18.02 17.59
CA GLN A 122 10.96 -18.30 17.13
C GLN A 122 12.02 -17.66 18.03
N MET A 123 11.79 -16.43 18.52
CA MET A 123 12.66 -15.78 19.50
C MET A 123 12.78 -16.60 20.79
N LYS A 124 11.67 -17.11 21.33
CA LYS A 124 11.69 -17.98 22.53
C LYS A 124 12.47 -19.28 22.29
N ARG A 125 12.31 -19.90 21.11
CA ARG A 125 13.08 -21.09 20.74
C ARG A 125 14.58 -20.79 20.67
N LEU A 126 14.96 -19.67 20.07
CA LEU A 126 16.34 -19.22 19.96
C LEU A 126 16.98 -18.99 21.35
N GLN A 127 16.26 -18.32 22.25
CA GLN A 127 16.68 -18.15 23.64
C GLN A 127 16.92 -19.49 24.35
N GLN A 128 16.01 -20.46 24.16
CA GLN A 128 16.16 -21.79 24.74
C GLN A 128 17.43 -22.49 24.23
N ILE A 129 17.69 -22.43 22.92
CA ILE A 129 18.92 -23.00 22.32
C ILE A 129 20.17 -22.34 22.93
N MET A 130 20.18 -21.00 23.02
CA MET A 130 21.31 -20.27 23.61
C MET A 130 21.54 -20.65 25.08
N TYR A 131 20.46 -20.85 25.85
CA TYR A 131 20.50 -21.31 27.23
C TYR A 131 21.10 -22.72 27.35
N ASP A 132 20.63 -23.67 26.53
CA ASP A 132 21.12 -25.05 26.53
C ASP A 132 22.58 -25.15 26.09
N ASN A 133 22.99 -24.33 25.12
CA ASN A 133 24.38 -24.16 24.73
C ASN A 133 25.23 -23.64 25.90
N LYS A 134 24.76 -22.63 26.66
CA LYS A 134 25.47 -22.09 27.83
C LYS A 134 25.65 -23.15 28.92
N LYS A 135 24.62 -23.97 29.18
CA LYS A 135 24.71 -25.12 30.10
C LYS A 135 25.75 -26.14 29.62
N SER A 136 25.74 -26.44 28.32
CA SER A 136 26.69 -27.37 27.70
C SER A 136 28.13 -26.84 27.71
N ILE A 137 28.35 -25.55 27.50
CA ILE A 137 29.66 -24.89 27.63
C ILE A 137 30.19 -25.10 29.04
N ASN A 138 29.40 -24.75 30.05
CA ASN A 138 29.78 -24.88 31.47
C ASN A 138 30.14 -26.33 31.82
N ASN A 139 29.35 -27.30 31.36
CA ASN A 139 29.62 -28.72 31.59
C ASN A 139 30.92 -29.18 30.90
N ASN A 140 31.12 -28.81 29.63
CA ASN A 140 32.35 -29.18 28.91
C ASN A 140 33.60 -28.54 29.54
N LEU A 141 33.52 -27.30 30.01
CA LEU A 141 34.63 -26.65 30.72
C LEU A 141 34.94 -27.33 32.04
N LYS A 142 33.93 -27.71 32.84
CA LYS A 142 34.13 -28.49 34.08
C LYS A 142 34.84 -29.82 33.80
N LEU A 143 34.41 -30.54 32.78
CA LEU A 143 35.04 -31.81 32.36
C LEU A 143 36.46 -31.59 31.84
N ALA A 144 36.73 -30.49 31.13
CA ALA A 144 38.06 -30.14 30.67
C ALA A 144 39.00 -29.84 31.84
N SER A 145 38.54 -29.11 32.86
CA SER A 145 39.29 -28.85 34.10
C SER A 145 39.60 -30.14 34.85
N ALA A 146 38.61 -31.02 35.06
CA ALA A 146 38.84 -32.31 35.71
C ALA A 146 39.79 -33.24 34.91
N ALA A 147 39.73 -33.18 33.57
CA ALA A 147 40.67 -33.91 32.72
C ALA A 147 42.09 -33.34 32.81
N LYS A 148 42.24 -32.01 32.97
CA LYS A 148 43.52 -31.34 33.20
C LYS A 148 44.15 -31.79 34.51
N GLU A 149 43.38 -31.86 35.60
CA GLU A 149 43.84 -32.33 36.91
C GLU A 149 44.32 -33.79 36.88
N LYS A 150 43.73 -34.62 36.03
CA LYS A 150 44.07 -36.05 35.86
C LYS A 150 45.10 -36.30 34.73
N ASP A 151 45.77 -35.26 34.25
CA ASP A 151 46.73 -35.26 33.12
C ASP A 151 46.22 -35.93 31.82
N LYS A 152 44.90 -35.95 31.61
CA LYS A 152 44.25 -36.49 30.40
C LYS A 152 44.16 -35.43 29.31
N LYS A 153 45.31 -35.04 28.77
CA LYS A 153 45.46 -33.93 27.80
C LYS A 153 44.51 -34.01 26.60
N GLY A 154 44.35 -35.19 25.98
CA GLY A 154 43.46 -35.36 24.83
C GLY A 154 41.99 -35.04 25.13
N ILE A 155 41.48 -35.49 26.29
CA ILE A 155 40.10 -35.21 26.72
C ILE A 155 39.93 -33.72 27.05
N MET A 156 40.91 -33.13 27.73
CA MET A 156 40.91 -31.70 28.02
C MET A 156 40.80 -30.87 26.74
N ILE A 157 41.63 -31.14 25.73
CA ILE A 157 41.60 -30.41 24.44
C ILE A 157 40.24 -30.60 23.75
N LEU A 158 39.73 -31.83 23.67
CA LEU A 158 38.47 -32.13 23.01
C LEU A 158 37.30 -31.36 23.64
N LYS A 159 37.21 -31.36 24.98
CA LYS A 159 36.13 -30.69 25.72
C LYS A 159 36.24 -29.18 25.63
N SER A 160 37.45 -28.62 25.73
CA SER A 160 37.70 -27.18 25.52
C SER A 160 37.30 -26.74 24.11
N ARG A 161 37.65 -27.49 23.06
CA ARG A 161 37.25 -27.18 21.69
C ARG A 161 35.73 -27.25 21.50
N LYS A 162 35.06 -28.24 22.09
CA LYS A 162 33.59 -28.33 22.05
C LYS A 162 32.94 -27.12 22.72
N ALA A 163 33.43 -26.69 23.88
CA ALA A 163 32.98 -25.48 24.54
C ALA A 163 33.22 -24.22 23.68
N GLY A 164 34.38 -24.12 23.03
CA GLY A 164 34.71 -23.04 22.10
C GLY A 164 33.71 -22.91 20.95
N ARG A 165 33.40 -24.02 20.27
CA ARG A 165 32.41 -24.02 19.16
C ARG A 165 31.02 -23.59 19.60
N LEU A 166 30.57 -24.07 20.77
CA LEU A 166 29.27 -23.66 21.32
C LEU A 166 29.25 -22.18 21.70
N LYS A 167 30.37 -21.65 22.21
CA LYS A 167 30.50 -20.21 22.52
C LYS A 167 30.40 -19.36 21.25
N GLU A 168 31.11 -19.75 20.19
CA GLU A 168 31.04 -19.08 18.89
C GLU A 168 29.63 -19.12 18.29
N SER A 169 28.98 -20.28 18.34
CA SER A 169 27.58 -20.43 17.93
C SER A 169 26.66 -19.49 18.71
N ASN A 170 26.77 -19.42 20.04
CA ASN A 170 25.97 -18.50 20.84
C ASN A 170 26.18 -17.02 20.51
N MET A 171 27.39 -16.62 20.08
CA MET A 171 27.62 -15.23 19.65
C MET A 171 26.82 -14.91 18.38
N LYS A 172 26.76 -15.83 17.41
CA LYS A 172 25.96 -15.67 16.19
C LYS A 172 24.46 -15.67 16.49
N LEU A 173 24.01 -16.56 17.37
CA LEU A 173 22.61 -16.63 17.80
C LEU A 173 22.18 -15.37 18.57
N ASP A 174 23.07 -14.76 19.36
CA ASP A 174 22.82 -13.49 20.06
C ASP A 174 22.60 -12.32 19.09
N GLU A 175 23.41 -12.24 18.02
CA GLU A 175 23.24 -11.23 16.98
C GLU A 175 21.90 -11.42 16.24
N LEU A 176 21.58 -12.66 15.88
CA LEU A 176 20.30 -13.00 15.26
C LEU A 176 19.11 -12.61 16.15
N TYR A 177 19.20 -12.90 17.46
CA TYR A 177 18.16 -12.56 18.42
C TYR A 177 17.89 -11.04 18.44
N LYS A 178 18.93 -10.20 18.41
CA LYS A 178 18.79 -8.73 18.38
C LYS A 178 18.09 -8.24 17.11
N LYS A 179 18.38 -8.86 15.96
CA LYS A 179 17.71 -8.50 14.69
C LYS A 179 16.23 -8.89 14.72
N MET A 180 15.91 -10.08 15.24
CA MET A 180 14.53 -10.51 15.46
C MET A 180 13.79 -9.59 16.44
N GLU A 181 14.49 -9.08 17.46
CA GLU A 181 13.95 -8.15 18.44
C GLU A 181 13.57 -6.80 17.81
N ILE A 182 14.41 -6.24 16.93
CA ILE A 182 14.08 -5.03 16.17
C ILE A 182 12.82 -5.24 15.34
N LEU A 183 12.76 -6.32 14.56
CA LEU A 183 11.58 -6.66 13.78
C LEU A 183 10.32 -6.80 14.64
N TYR A 184 10.45 -7.43 15.81
CA TYR A 184 9.34 -7.59 16.73
C TYR A 184 8.82 -6.24 17.23
N ARG A 185 9.71 -5.34 17.69
CA ARG A 185 9.30 -4.01 18.17
C ARG A 185 8.60 -3.21 17.08
N VAL A 186 9.15 -3.25 15.87
CA VAL A 186 8.60 -2.52 14.71
C VAL A 186 7.24 -3.09 14.32
N LEU A 187 7.10 -4.42 14.17
CA LEU A 187 5.82 -5.05 13.85
C LEU A 187 4.76 -4.74 14.90
N VAL A 188 5.10 -4.83 16.19
CA VAL A 188 4.18 -4.50 17.29
C VAL A 188 3.73 -3.04 17.20
N LYS A 189 4.67 -2.10 17.02
CA LYS A 189 4.32 -0.67 16.93
C LYS A 189 3.51 -0.34 15.68
N MET A 190 3.82 -0.96 14.54
CA MET A 190 3.03 -0.82 13.32
C MET A 190 1.63 -1.36 13.52
N TYR A 191 1.47 -2.50 14.18
CA TYR A 191 0.16 -3.06 14.52
C TYR A 191 -0.66 -2.10 15.39
N GLU A 192 -0.07 -1.57 16.47
CA GLU A 192 -0.73 -0.61 17.35
C GLU A 192 -1.16 0.66 16.60
N ASN A 193 -0.24 1.28 15.85
CA ASN A 193 -0.54 2.52 15.13
C ASN A 193 -1.60 2.30 14.04
N SER A 194 -1.55 1.15 13.35
CA SER A 194 -2.50 0.83 12.29
C SER A 194 -3.87 0.41 12.81
N GLU A 195 -3.98 -0.15 14.02
CA GLU A 195 -5.26 -0.40 14.68
C GLU A 195 -5.97 0.93 14.99
N ILE A 196 -5.23 1.93 15.48
CA ILE A 196 -5.76 3.28 15.74
C ILE A 196 -6.17 3.96 14.44
N LEU A 197 -5.32 3.88 13.42
CA LEU A 197 -5.59 4.45 12.11
C LEU A 197 -6.85 3.82 11.48
N LEU A 198 -7.03 2.52 11.63
CA LEU A 198 -8.23 1.82 11.15
C LEU A 198 -9.49 2.42 11.78
N GLU A 199 -9.50 2.58 13.11
CA GLU A 199 -10.64 3.17 13.84
C GLU A 199 -10.95 4.60 13.35
N ASP A 200 -9.92 5.43 13.19
CA ASP A 200 -10.06 6.81 12.66
C ASP A 200 -10.61 6.83 11.23
N ILE A 201 -10.11 5.96 10.34
CA ILE A 201 -10.60 5.88 8.96
C ILE A 201 -12.06 5.40 8.94
N GLU A 202 -12.43 4.42 9.77
CA GLU A 202 -13.81 3.94 9.87
C GLU A 202 -14.76 5.07 10.28
N ASP A 203 -14.38 5.85 11.28
CA ASP A 203 -15.15 7.01 11.74
C ASP A 203 -15.25 8.09 10.66
N GLN A 204 -14.14 8.42 9.99
CA GLN A 204 -14.14 9.39 8.89
C GLN A 204 -15.05 8.94 7.73
N VAL A 205 -15.00 7.66 7.36
CA VAL A 205 -15.84 7.10 6.30
C VAL A 205 -17.30 7.13 6.71
N MET A 206 -17.62 6.81 7.96
CA MET A 206 -18.99 6.91 8.49
C MET A 206 -19.53 8.34 8.39
N VAL A 207 -18.76 9.35 8.82
CA VAL A 207 -19.15 10.76 8.73
C VAL A 207 -19.34 11.18 7.27
N LYS A 208 -18.39 10.85 6.39
CA LYS A 208 -18.49 11.16 4.96
C LYS A 208 -19.66 10.45 4.28
N GLU A 209 -20.02 9.25 4.72
CA GLU A 209 -21.21 8.56 4.26
C GLU A 209 -22.49 9.29 4.66
N GLN A 210 -22.57 9.77 5.90
CA GLN A 210 -23.70 10.57 6.36
C GLN A 210 -23.80 11.91 5.62
N GLU A 211 -22.67 12.61 5.44
CA GLU A 211 -22.60 13.85 4.66
C GLU A 211 -23.09 13.62 3.22
N ARG A 212 -22.63 12.55 2.56
CA ARG A 212 -23.06 12.23 1.20
C ARG A 212 -24.54 11.88 1.14
N LYS A 213 -25.07 11.15 2.12
CA LYS A 213 -26.52 10.85 2.23
C LYS A 213 -27.32 12.14 2.41
N ALA A 214 -26.88 13.04 3.29
CA ALA A 214 -27.51 14.35 3.52
C ALA A 214 -27.45 15.24 2.28
N VAL A 215 -26.31 15.31 1.59
CA VAL A 215 -26.17 16.03 0.32
C VAL A 215 -27.09 15.44 -0.75
N ARG A 216 -27.20 14.11 -0.85
CA ARG A 216 -28.08 13.43 -1.81
C ARG A 216 -29.55 13.68 -1.50
N ALA A 217 -29.96 13.58 -0.23
CA ALA A 217 -31.33 13.84 0.23
C ALA A 217 -31.71 15.32 0.08
N GLY A 218 -30.80 16.22 0.44
CA GLY A 218 -30.91 17.66 0.21
C GLY A 218 -30.96 17.99 -1.27
N HIS A 219 -30.19 17.31 -2.12
CA HIS A 219 -30.30 17.44 -3.58
C HIS A 219 -31.66 17.01 -4.11
N SER A 220 -32.33 15.99 -3.55
CA SER A 220 -33.71 15.66 -3.97
C SER A 220 -34.72 16.74 -3.60
N ALA A 221 -34.56 17.41 -2.45
CA ALA A 221 -35.38 18.56 -2.06
C ALA A 221 -35.02 19.84 -2.85
N MET A 222 -33.74 20.01 -3.17
CA MET A 222 -33.18 21.18 -3.84
C MET A 222 -33.23 21.07 -5.37
N LYS A 223 -33.28 19.88 -5.99
CA LYS A 223 -33.47 19.69 -7.44
C LYS A 223 -34.76 20.33 -7.94
N SER A 224 -35.78 20.39 -7.09
CA SER A 224 -37.03 21.13 -7.35
C SER A 224 -36.84 22.66 -7.34
N ALA A 225 -35.85 23.18 -6.61
CA ALA A 225 -35.49 24.60 -6.57
C ALA A 225 -34.33 24.98 -7.50
N MET A 226 -33.48 24.03 -7.90
CA MET A 226 -32.20 24.24 -8.59
C MET A 226 -32.31 24.25 -10.12
N ASN A 227 -33.45 23.82 -10.67
CA ASN A 227 -33.80 24.14 -12.06
C ASN A 227 -34.02 25.65 -12.27
N ILE A 228 -34.09 26.46 -11.20
CA ILE A 228 -34.38 27.90 -11.26
C ILE A 228 -33.12 28.76 -11.04
N ILE A 229 -32.04 28.23 -10.45
CA ILE A 229 -30.84 29.02 -10.11
C ILE A 229 -29.58 28.28 -10.57
N ALA A 230 -28.91 28.86 -11.55
CA ALA A 230 -27.75 28.30 -12.23
C ALA A 230 -26.57 27.97 -11.30
N GLY A 231 -25.88 26.86 -11.62
CA GLY A 231 -24.45 26.68 -11.39
C GLY A 231 -24.01 26.17 -10.02
N ASN A 232 -23.82 24.85 -9.87
CA ASN A 232 -22.87 24.31 -8.87
C ASN A 232 -22.46 22.83 -9.13
N ASN A 233 -21.82 22.57 -10.28
CA ASN A 233 -21.19 21.26 -10.51
C ASN A 233 -19.91 21.03 -9.67
N ASP A 234 -19.43 22.03 -8.93
CA ASP A 234 -18.10 22.03 -8.32
C ASP A 234 -18.04 21.30 -6.97
N LYS A 235 -19.11 21.31 -6.16
CA LYS A 235 -19.08 20.76 -4.79
C LYS A 235 -19.01 19.23 -4.74
N LYS A 236 -19.69 18.55 -5.66
CA LYS A 236 -19.63 17.08 -5.76
C LYS A 236 -18.23 16.63 -6.19
N GLU A 237 -17.64 17.31 -7.17
CA GLU A 237 -16.29 16.99 -7.65
C GLU A 237 -15.24 17.25 -6.56
N MET A 238 -15.36 18.32 -5.78
CA MET A 238 -14.47 18.55 -4.63
C MET A 238 -14.59 17.46 -3.56
N PHE A 239 -15.82 17.01 -3.26
CA PHE A 239 -16.07 15.92 -2.31
C PHE A 239 -15.49 14.59 -2.80
N ASP A 240 -15.75 14.22 -4.06
CA ASP A 240 -15.22 12.99 -4.66
C ASP A 240 -13.68 13.01 -4.70
N ARG A 241 -13.04 14.16 -4.97
CA ARG A 241 -11.58 14.32 -4.89
C ARG A 241 -11.01 14.19 -3.48
N ALA A 242 -11.74 14.68 -2.46
CA ALA A 242 -11.30 14.54 -1.07
C ALA A 242 -11.33 13.06 -0.64
N LEU A 243 -12.34 12.31 -1.06
CA LEU A 243 -12.40 10.86 -0.81
C LEU A 243 -11.31 10.11 -1.58
N GLU A 244 -10.99 10.51 -2.81
CA GLU A 244 -9.86 9.94 -3.58
C GLU A 244 -8.53 10.17 -2.85
N ALA A 245 -8.31 11.35 -2.27
CA ALA A 245 -7.08 11.64 -1.51
C ALA A 245 -6.97 10.80 -0.23
N ILE A 246 -8.07 10.61 0.50
CA ILE A 246 -8.10 9.71 1.67
C ILE A 246 -7.81 8.27 1.21
N ALA A 247 -8.44 7.83 0.13
CA ALA A 247 -8.26 6.50 -0.41
C ALA A 247 -6.80 6.23 -0.83
N ASP A 248 -6.16 7.20 -1.48
CA ASP A 248 -4.74 7.14 -1.83
C ASP A 248 -3.84 7.05 -0.57
N ASP A 249 -4.13 7.83 0.47
CA ASP A 249 -3.36 7.80 1.73
C ASP A 249 -3.47 6.46 2.46
N VAL A 250 -4.70 5.93 2.59
CA VAL A 250 -4.94 4.62 3.19
C VAL A 250 -4.25 3.52 2.38
N SER A 251 -4.34 3.57 1.05
CA SER A 251 -3.67 2.60 0.17
C SER A 251 -2.15 2.63 0.34
N MET A 252 -1.54 3.82 0.44
CA MET A 252 -0.10 3.95 0.65
C MET A 252 0.34 3.35 1.99
N LYS A 253 -0.41 3.60 3.06
CA LYS A 253 -0.12 3.03 4.39
C LYS A 253 -0.27 1.50 4.40
N ILE A 254 -1.32 0.96 3.79
CA ILE A 254 -1.49 -0.49 3.64
C ILE A 254 -0.29 -1.11 2.90
N GLY A 255 0.12 -0.51 1.77
CA GLY A 255 1.25 -1.00 0.99
C GLY A 255 2.58 -0.96 1.74
N GLU A 256 2.76 -0.01 2.66
CA GLU A 256 3.92 0.00 3.56
C GLU A 256 3.89 -1.16 4.56
N MET A 257 2.74 -1.44 5.17
CA MET A 257 2.60 -2.60 6.06
C MET A 257 2.89 -3.90 5.34
N GLU A 258 2.29 -4.10 4.16
CA GLU A 258 2.48 -5.31 3.38
C GLU A 258 3.94 -5.52 3.01
N ARG A 259 4.63 -4.48 2.53
CA ARG A 259 6.04 -4.55 2.19
C ARG A 259 6.89 -4.92 3.41
N PHE A 260 6.62 -4.32 4.58
CA PHE A 260 7.37 -4.62 5.79
C PHE A 260 7.10 -6.03 6.32
N MET A 261 5.84 -6.48 6.27
CA MET A 261 5.45 -7.85 6.61
C MET A 261 6.10 -8.89 5.68
N GLU A 262 6.13 -8.62 4.38
CA GLU A 262 6.78 -9.48 3.38
C GLU A 262 8.28 -9.58 3.64
N MET A 263 8.94 -8.44 3.85
CA MET A 263 10.36 -8.41 4.22
C MET A 263 10.63 -9.15 5.53
N SER A 264 9.80 -8.95 6.56
CA SER A 264 9.90 -9.65 7.84
C SER A 264 9.73 -11.16 7.67
N THR A 265 8.84 -11.58 6.79
CA THR A 265 8.62 -13.00 6.45
C THR A 265 9.82 -13.58 5.71
N SER A 266 10.33 -12.87 4.69
CA SER A 266 11.52 -13.29 3.95
C SER A 266 12.75 -13.41 4.85
N PHE A 267 12.95 -12.47 5.78
CA PHE A 267 13.99 -12.57 6.80
C PHE A 267 13.77 -13.82 7.66
N MET A 268 12.56 -14.04 8.16
CA MET A 268 12.24 -15.21 8.99
C MET A 268 12.41 -16.55 8.27
N ASP A 269 12.08 -16.62 6.99
CA ASP A 269 12.21 -17.83 6.17
C ASP A 269 13.68 -18.13 5.82
N SER A 270 14.52 -17.09 5.70
CA SER A 270 15.96 -17.22 5.47
C SER A 270 16.74 -17.75 6.67
N ILE A 271 16.12 -17.79 7.86
CA ILE A 271 16.76 -18.23 9.09
C ILE A 271 16.58 -19.74 9.27
N ASP A 272 17.66 -20.50 9.05
CA ASP A 272 17.75 -21.86 9.56
C ASP A 272 18.25 -21.85 11.03
N LEU A 273 17.30 -21.83 11.95
CA LEU A 273 17.57 -21.88 13.40
C LEU A 273 18.31 -23.15 13.84
N GLN A 274 18.27 -24.24 13.07
CA GLN A 274 18.95 -25.48 13.43
C GLN A 274 20.44 -25.40 13.15
N ASN A 275 20.81 -24.72 12.06
CA ASN A 275 22.20 -24.59 11.64
C ASN A 275 22.84 -23.27 12.08
N GLY A 276 22.04 -22.27 12.48
CA GLY A 276 22.52 -20.93 12.84
C GLY A 276 23.24 -20.25 11.69
N ILE A 277 22.94 -20.69 10.47
CA ILE A 277 23.39 -20.12 9.20
C ILE A 277 22.21 -19.28 8.72
N PHE A 278 22.45 -17.99 8.61
CA PHE A 278 21.52 -17.04 8.00
C PHE A 278 22.11 -16.64 6.64
N GLU A 279 21.26 -16.48 5.64
CA GLU A 279 21.69 -15.94 4.35
C GLU A 279 22.00 -14.45 4.50
N GLU A 280 23.11 -14.01 3.90
CA GLU A 280 23.57 -12.61 3.91
C GLU A 280 22.49 -11.67 3.34
N GLU A 281 21.68 -12.17 2.41
CA GLU A 281 20.55 -11.49 1.79
C GLU A 281 19.48 -11.06 2.82
N GLY A 282 19.17 -11.87 3.82
CA GLY A 282 18.20 -11.52 4.86
C GLY A 282 18.69 -10.35 5.72
N LEU A 283 19.99 -10.28 5.99
CA LEU A 283 20.59 -9.18 6.74
C LEU A 283 20.62 -7.88 5.92
N GLU A 284 20.95 -7.98 4.64
CA GLU A 284 20.99 -6.83 3.73
C GLU A 284 19.61 -6.18 3.60
N LEU A 285 18.54 -6.98 3.53
CA LEU A 285 17.17 -6.47 3.49
C LEU A 285 16.80 -5.68 4.76
N LEU A 286 17.20 -6.17 5.93
CA LEU A 286 16.97 -5.50 7.21
C LEU A 286 17.75 -4.18 7.29
N GLU A 287 19.04 -4.20 6.97
CA GLU A 287 19.88 -3.00 6.96
C GLU A 287 19.37 -1.97 5.96
N LYS A 288 18.94 -2.42 4.77
CA LYS A 288 18.35 -1.54 3.77
C LYS A 288 17.09 -0.87 4.30
N TRP A 289 16.20 -1.62 4.96
CA TRP A 289 15.00 -1.04 5.55
C TRP A 289 15.28 -0.08 6.71
N GLU A 290 16.24 -0.40 7.58
CA GLU A 290 16.68 0.50 8.65
C GLU A 290 17.14 1.85 8.07
N ASN A 291 17.91 1.79 6.98
CA ASN A 291 18.43 2.97 6.28
C ASN A 291 17.41 3.71 5.40
N GLU A 292 16.33 3.05 4.97
CA GLU A 292 15.31 3.63 4.10
C GLU A 292 14.28 4.47 4.86
N GLY A 293 14.47 5.80 4.89
CA GLY A 293 13.42 6.82 5.01
C GLY A 293 12.47 6.81 6.23
N VAL A 294 11.68 7.89 6.34
CA VAL A 294 10.63 8.05 7.36
C VAL A 294 9.44 7.16 6.99
N SER A 295 9.04 6.28 7.91
CA SER A 295 7.85 5.43 7.78
C SER A 295 6.58 6.28 7.82
N LEU A 296 5.59 6.03 6.96
CA LEU A 296 4.30 6.75 7.01
C LEU A 296 3.47 6.35 8.24
N ILE A 297 3.68 5.14 8.75
CA ILE A 297 2.95 4.59 9.90
C ILE A 297 3.65 4.90 11.22
N LEU A 298 4.99 4.82 11.25
CA LEU A 298 5.76 5.02 12.46
C LEU A 298 6.29 6.46 12.58
N GLY A 299 6.35 7.21 11.49
CA GLY A 299 6.95 8.55 11.47
C GLY A 299 8.36 8.53 12.06
N ASN A 300 8.60 9.46 13.00
CA ASN A 300 9.87 9.58 13.72
C ASN A 300 10.11 8.46 14.75
N GLN A 301 9.10 7.63 15.06
CA GLN A 301 9.27 6.52 16.01
C GLN A 301 10.13 5.40 15.43
N LYS A 302 10.24 5.29 14.09
CA LYS A 302 11.10 4.30 13.42
C LYS A 302 12.53 4.38 13.95
N ASP A 303 13.12 5.56 13.92
CA ASP A 303 14.52 5.77 14.32
C ASP A 303 14.73 5.42 15.80
N LEU A 304 13.76 5.77 16.65
CA LEU A 304 13.80 5.42 18.07
C LEU A 304 13.77 3.90 18.28
N LEU A 305 12.92 3.17 17.55
CA LEU A 305 12.75 1.72 17.69
C LEU A 305 13.97 0.92 17.21
N VAL A 306 14.65 1.43 16.17
CA VAL A 306 15.89 0.83 15.64
C VAL A 306 17.05 1.04 16.60
N HIS A 307 17.17 2.24 17.19
CA HIS A 307 18.30 2.58 18.08
C HIS A 307 18.08 2.18 19.55
N ASP A 308 16.88 1.72 19.90
CA ASP A 308 16.57 1.29 21.27
C ASP A 308 17.35 0.02 21.66
N GLN A 309 18.16 0.13 22.72
CA GLN A 309 19.00 -0.97 23.23
C GLN A 309 18.34 -1.75 24.38
N HIS A 310 17.12 -1.39 24.79
CA HIS A 310 16.44 -2.10 25.87
C HIS A 310 15.96 -3.49 25.41
N SER A 311 16.15 -4.49 26.28
CA SER A 311 15.67 -5.84 26.05
C SER A 311 14.14 -5.88 26.08
N VAL A 312 13.53 -6.45 25.05
CA VAL A 312 12.10 -6.63 24.90
C VAL A 312 11.60 -7.73 25.83
N ASP A 313 10.61 -7.38 26.63
CA ASP A 313 9.81 -8.36 27.36
C ASP A 313 8.82 -9.04 26.40
N LEU A 314 9.13 -10.27 26.02
CA LEU A 314 8.28 -11.06 25.14
C LEU A 314 6.98 -11.48 25.83
N ASP A 315 6.88 -11.48 27.15
CA ASP A 315 5.68 -11.91 27.88
C ASP A 315 4.71 -10.77 28.19
N ALA A 316 5.13 -9.52 27.96
CA ALA A 316 4.25 -8.38 28.04
C ALA A 316 3.07 -8.53 27.06
N PRO A 317 1.83 -8.24 27.49
CA PRO A 317 0.73 -8.10 26.56
C PRO A 317 1.02 -6.94 25.61
N ILE A 318 0.54 -7.02 24.36
CA ILE A 318 0.54 -5.86 23.46
C ILE A 318 -0.41 -4.84 24.10
N VAL A 319 0.14 -3.88 24.81
CA VAL A 319 -0.63 -2.88 25.54
C VAL A 319 -1.09 -1.84 24.53
N LYS A 320 -2.41 -1.67 24.39
CA LYS A 320 -2.97 -0.52 23.69
C LYS A 320 -2.50 0.75 24.41
N GLN A 321 -1.43 1.37 23.93
CA GLN A 321 -0.92 2.60 24.51
C GLN A 321 -1.99 3.69 24.34
N LYS A 322 -2.55 4.13 25.46
CA LYS A 322 -3.47 5.26 25.52
C LYS A 322 -2.64 6.55 25.53
N HIS A 323 -2.23 7.09 24.37
CA HIS A 323 -1.37 8.27 24.33
C HIS A 323 -2.07 9.60 24.00
N GLN A 324 -2.32 10.31 25.11
CA GLN A 324 -2.26 11.73 25.49
C GLN A 324 -1.84 12.88 24.55
N ASN A 325 -1.63 12.73 23.25
CA ASN A 325 -1.44 13.91 22.38
C ASN A 325 -2.21 13.75 21.07
N ASN A 326 -3.54 13.85 21.20
CA ASN A 326 -4.45 14.05 20.08
C ASN A 326 -4.72 15.56 19.99
N GLN A 327 -4.97 16.11 18.79
CA GLN A 327 -5.45 17.50 18.59
C GLN A 327 -6.72 17.83 19.38
N TYR A 328 -7.40 16.81 19.92
CA TYR A 328 -8.53 16.92 20.83
C TYR A 328 -8.16 16.89 22.32
N SER A 329 -6.87 16.97 22.70
CA SER A 329 -6.43 17.09 24.11
C SER A 329 -7.14 18.25 24.81
N ASP A 330 -7.40 19.32 24.06
CA ASP A 330 -8.06 20.53 24.53
C ASP A 330 -9.57 20.31 24.82
N LEU A 331 -10.19 19.27 24.25
CA LEU A 331 -11.58 18.89 24.55
C LEU A 331 -11.75 18.23 25.91
N PHE A 332 -10.66 17.82 26.56
CA PHE A 332 -10.67 17.17 27.87
C PHE A 332 -10.18 18.11 28.99
N ASN A 333 -9.77 19.33 28.67
CA ASN A 333 -9.49 20.38 29.64
C ASN A 333 -10.78 21.13 29.97
N PHE A 334 -11.65 20.51 30.77
CA PHE A 334 -12.68 21.26 31.47
C PHE A 334 -12.06 21.80 32.76
N GLU A 335 -11.81 23.11 32.81
CA GLU A 335 -11.49 23.83 34.04
C GLU A 335 -12.70 23.75 35.00
N ASP A 336 -12.45 23.35 36.26
CA ASP A 336 -13.31 23.66 37.41
C ASP A 336 -13.01 25.07 37.95
#